data_AF-A0A1H8KWV8-F1
#
_entry.id   AF-A0A1H8KWV8-F1
#
_cell.length_a   1.000
_cell.length_b   1.000
_cell.length_c   1.000
_cell.angle_alpha   90.00
_cell.angle_beta   90.00
_cell.angle_gamma   90.00
#
_symmetry.space_group_name_H-M   'P 1'
#
loop_
_entity.id
_entity.type
_entity.pdbx_description
1 polymer ?
#
loop_
_entity_poly.entity_id
_entity_poly.type
_entity_poly.pdbx_seq_one_letter_code
_entity_poly.pdbx_strand_id
1 'polypeptide(L)' 'MRHILMLHLDEAHARQLDELRQHFHLAADDTVRLAIRLTHARHKQKPDVLALEFKPRAKRDDRYDDEDWTP' A
#
# COMPACT_ATOMS: atom_id res chain seq x y z
N MET A 1 -19.14 2.61 -0.35
CA MET A 1 -19.39 2.59 -1.80
C MET A 1 -18.12 2.11 -2.51
N ARG A 2 -18.23 1.20 -3.49
CA ARG A 2 -17.08 0.72 -4.27
C ARG A 2 -17.05 1.46 -5.61
N HIS A 3 -15.92 2.09 -5.93
CA HIS A 3 -15.67 2.67 -7.24
C HIS A 3 -14.71 1.74 -8.00
N ILE A 4 -15.07 1.38 -9.22
CA ILE A 4 -14.22 0.60 -10.12
C ILE A 4 -13.66 1.57 -11.16
N LEU A 5 -12.34 1.58 -11.30
CA LEU A 5 -11.63 2.38 -12.30
C LEU A 5 -10.90 1.41 -13.23
N MET A 6 -11.11 1.55 -14.53
CA MET A 6 -10.33 0.84 -15.54
C MET A 6 -9.12 1.70 -15.91
N LEU A 7 -7.93 1.13 -15.78
CA LEU A 7 -6.68 1.81 -16.10
C LEU A 7 -6.19 1.34 -17.47
N HIS A 8 -6.08 2.28 -18.40
CA HIS A 8 -5.39 2.05 -19.67
C HIS A 8 -3.90 2.32 -19.45
N LEU A 9 -3.08 1.29 -19.60
CA LEU A 9 -1.63 1.40 -19.52
C LEU A 9 -1.07 1.37 -20.94
N ASP A 10 -0.11 2.25 -21.21
CA ASP A 10 0.75 2.07 -22.38
C ASP A 10 1.71 0.90 -22.15
N GLU A 11 2.45 0.54 -23.20
CA GLU A 11 3.35 -0.60 -23.17
C GLU A 11 4.45 -0.47 -22.10
N ALA A 12 4.97 0.73 -21.88
CA ALA A 12 6.01 0.96 -20.89
C ALA A 12 5.47 0.72 -19.47
N HIS A 13 4.32 1.29 -19.13
CA HIS A 13 3.69 1.10 -17.83
C HIS A 13 3.20 -0.33 -17.62
N ALA A 14 2.76 -1.02 -18.68
CA ALA A 14 2.38 -2.44 -18.61
C ALA A 14 3.58 -3.33 -18.25
N ARG A 15 4.76 -3.08 -18.83
CA ARG A 15 5.99 -3.80 -18.50
C ARG A 15 6.42 -3.55 -17.05
N GLN A 16 6.40 -2.29 -16.61
CA GLN A 16 6.72 -1.96 -15.21
C GLN A 16 5.76 -2.63 -14.23
N LEU A 17 4.47 -2.72 -14.57
CA LEU A 17 3.51 -3.43 -13.74
C LEU A 17 3.83 -4.93 -13.67
N ASP A 18 4.23 -5.56 -14.77
CA ASP A 18 4.60 -6.98 -14.78
C ASP A 18 5.87 -7.24 -13.97
N GLU A 19 6.88 -6.38 -14.06
CA GLU A 19 8.09 -6.46 -13.23
C GLU A 19 7.76 -6.37 -11.73
N LEU A 20 6.92 -5.40 -11.34
CA LEU A 20 6.47 -5.25 -9.96
C LEU A 20 5.62 -6.45 -9.51
N ARG A 21 4.79 -6.99 -10.41
CA ARG A 21 3.97 -8.17 -10.15
C ARG A 21 4.84 -9.39 -9.86
N GLN A 22 5.87 -9.61 -10.66
CA GLN A 22 6.84 -10.69 -10.46
C GLN A 22 7.63 -10.50 -9.17
N HIS A 23 8.04 -9.27 -8.86
CA HIS A 23 8.82 -8.96 -7.66
C HIS A 23 8.04 -9.21 -6.35
N PHE A 24 6.78 -8.77 -6.28
CA PHE A 24 5.96 -8.91 -5.08
C PHE A 24 5.14 -10.21 -5.05
N HIS A 25 5.13 -10.99 -6.14
CA HIS A 25 4.29 -12.18 -6.32
C HIS A 25 2.80 -11.91 -6.07
N LEU A 26 2.29 -10.77 -6.53
CA LEU A 26 0.89 -10.34 -6.37
C LEU A 26 0.12 -10.43 -7.68
N ALA A 27 -1.21 -10.33 -7.63
CA ALA A 27 -2.01 -10.10 -8.83
C ALA A 27 -1.84 -8.65 -9.32
N ALA A 28 -2.04 -8.40 -10.62
CA ALA A 28 -1.86 -7.06 -11.21
C ALA A 28 -2.65 -5.97 -10.47
N ASP A 29 -3.93 -6.23 -10.16
CA ASP A 29 -4.81 -5.31 -9.42
C ASP A 29 -4.27 -4.99 -8.02
N ASP A 30 -3.72 -5.99 -7.33
CA ASP A 30 -3.18 -5.83 -5.99
C ASP A 30 -1.84 -5.10 -6.01
N THR A 31 -1.01 -5.35 -7.02
CA THR A 31 0.21 -4.59 -7.28
C THR A 31 -0.09 -3.12 -7.54
N VAL A 32 -1.09 -2.79 -8.36
CA VAL A 32 -1.52 -1.41 -8.60
C VAL A 32 -2.03 -0.76 -7.31
N ARG A 33 -2.85 -1.47 -6.52
CA ARG A 33 -3.31 -0.98 -5.21
C ARG A 33 -2.14 -0.71 -4.26
N LEU A 34 -1.13 -1.57 -4.24
CA LEU A 34 0.08 -1.39 -3.43
C LEU A 34 0.88 -0.17 -3.90
N ALA A 35 1.12 -0.04 -5.21
CA ALA A 35 1.83 1.09 -5.80
C ALA A 35 1.15 2.44 -5.45
N ILE A 36 -0.18 2.52 -5.59
CA ILE A 36 -0.94 3.73 -5.22
C ILE A 36 -0.75 4.06 -3.74
N ARG A 37 -0.83 3.06 -2.85
CA ARG A 37 -0.64 3.28 -1.40
C ARG A 37 0.77 3.77 -1.09
N LEU A 38 1.80 3.19 -1.70
CA LEU A 38 3.19 3.58 -1.51
C LEU A 38 3.43 5.02 -1.98
N THR A 39 2.97 5.35 -3.20
CA THR A 39 3.10 6.70 -3.75
C THR A 39 2.33 7.73 -2.91
N HIS A 40 1.11 7.41 -2.48
CA HIS A 40 0.31 8.29 -1.62
C HIS A 40 0.94 8.49 -0.24
N ALA A 41 1.51 7.43 0.36
CA ALA A 41 2.24 7.53 1.62
C ALA A 41 3.49 8.41 1.46
N ARG A 42 4.26 8.24 0.39
CA ARG A 42 5.42 9.09 0.05
C ARG A 42 5.04 10.53 -0.28
N HIS A 43 3.88 10.78 -0.86
CA HIS A 43 3.40 12.13 -1.11
C HIS A 43 3.00 12.83 0.21
N LYS A 44 2.43 12.10 1.16
CA LYS A 44 2.00 12.65 2.46
C LYS A 44 3.13 12.77 3.48
N GLN A 45 4.12 11.87 3.45
CA GLN A 45 5.31 11.97 4.27
C GLN A 45 6.31 12.85 3.53
N LYS A 46 6.72 13.98 4.13
CA LYS A 46 7.71 14.88 3.52
C LYS A 46 8.91 14.07 2.97
N PRO A 47 9.39 14.38 1.75
CA PRO A 47 10.34 13.55 0.99
C PRO A 47 11.72 13.38 1.64
N ASP A 48 12.01 14.08 2.75
CA ASP A 48 13.31 13.99 3.44
C ASP A 48 13.46 12.76 4.34
N VAL A 49 12.40 11.99 4.60
CA VAL A 49 12.48 10.77 5.42
C VAL A 49 12.51 9.55 4.49
N LEU A 50 13.68 9.35 3.88
CA LEU A 50 14.05 8.12 3.21
C LEU A 50 13.85 6.91 4.16
N ALA A 51 13.34 5.82 3.59
CA ALA A 51 13.10 4.51 4.21
C ALA A 51 11.83 4.38 5.05
N LEU A 52 10.69 4.19 4.37
CA LEU A 52 9.59 3.43 4.97
C LEU A 52 10.01 1.96 4.97
N GLU A 53 10.53 1.46 6.10
CA GLU A 53 10.57 0.02 6.37
C GLU A 53 9.14 -0.52 6.18
N PHE A 54 8.92 -1.20 5.06
CA PHE A 54 7.65 -1.85 4.77
C PHE A 54 7.50 -3.03 5.72
N LYS A 55 6.90 -2.79 6.89
CA LYS A 55 6.37 -3.86 7.75
C LYS A 55 4.98 -4.21 7.23
N PRO A 56 4.78 -5.35 6.54
CA PRO A 56 3.44 -5.82 6.24
C PRO A 56 2.74 -6.04 7.57
N ARG A 57 1.66 -5.30 7.83
CA ARG A 57 0.80 -5.47 9.00
C ARG A 57 0.17 -6.87 8.94
N ALA A 58 0.88 -7.86 9.48
CA ALA A 58 0.28 -9.11 9.92
C ALA A 58 -0.31 -8.87 11.31
N LYS A 59 -1.60 -9.20 11.42
CA LYS A 59 -2.50 -9.16 12.59
C LYS A 59 -3.01 -7.77 13.03
N ARG A 60 -4.25 -7.50 12.63
CA ARG A 60 -5.25 -6.89 13.52
C ARG A 60 -5.35 -7.81 14.73
N ASP A 61 -4.95 -7.32 15.90
CA ASP A 61 -5.49 -7.80 17.16
C ASP A 61 -6.33 -6.66 17.70
N ASP A 62 -7.64 -6.88 17.74
CA ASP A 62 -8.60 -5.96 18.32
C ASP A 62 -8.36 -5.90 19.83
N ARG A 63 -7.91 -4.76 20.34
CA ARG A 63 -8.07 -4.43 21.75
C ARG A 63 -8.23 -2.92 21.91
N TYR A 64 -9.46 -2.47 21.67
CA TYR A 64 -10.06 -1.42 22.47
C TYR A 64 -10.48 -2.09 23.79
N ASP A 65 -9.93 -1.68 24.93
CA ASP A 65 -10.71 -0.84 25.84
C ASP A 65 -9.78 -0.16 26.84
N ASP A 66 -10.04 1.12 26.99
CA ASP A 66 -9.34 2.10 27.79
C ASP A 66 -10.26 2.32 29.00
N GLU A 67 -10.01 1.64 30.10
CA GLU A 67 -10.65 1.98 31.38
C GLU A 67 -9.56 2.25 32.41
N ASP A 68 -9.28 3.55 32.52
CA ASP A 68 -8.70 4.28 33.64
C ASP A 68 -8.92 3.57 34.99
N TRP A 69 -7.85 2.95 35.51
CA TRP A 69 -7.72 2.69 36.94
C TRP A 69 -6.76 3.74 37.52
N THR A 70 -7.33 4.72 38.20
CA THR A 70 -6.61 5.56 39.17
C THR A 70 -6.63 4.89 40.56
N PRO A 71 -5.66 5.20 41.44
CA PRO A 71 -5.17 4.30 42.50
C PRO A 71 -6.12 4.07 43.68
#